data_AF-A0A5C5VHW2-F1
#
_entry.id   AF-A0A5C5VHW2-F1
#
_cell.length_a   1.000
_cell.length_b   1.000
_cell.length_c   1.000
_cell.angle_alpha   90.00
_cell.angle_beta   90.00
_cell.angle_gamma   90.00
#
_symmetry.space_group_name_H-M   'P 1'
#
loop_
_entity.id
_entity.type
_entity.pdbx_description
1 polymer ?
#
loop_
_entity_poly.entity_id
_entity_poly.type
_entity_poly.pdbx_seq_one_letter_code
_entity_poly.pdbx_strand_id
1 'polypeptide(L)'
;MSCVAGYLSGYRWGGSQKDQDVDDATILVKTYYVRDLVTPIDAQAESTLDAAAFDELIGLVTSTVGSGTWADNGGEGEVRPFPANGALLVSNTRIVHRELEQLLGQLRRIAFELPDDSLETARAALARKRPTPSIIKGSLKVSTDYERVLESNFESAVDQLARELGPPALSRRAGERGFPEWAVGRRLAVWDRDGGKFYVTLQDGRPQGVAIVAGWWEESFGPLEPVGLSAR
;
A
#
# COMPACT_ATOMS: atom_id res chain seq x y z
N MET A 1 69.16 20.88 -23.25
CA MET A 1 68.65 20.84 -21.87
C MET A 1 67.35 21.62 -21.84
N SER A 2 66.23 20.90 -21.89
CA SER A 2 64.88 21.46 -21.89
C SER A 2 64.34 21.45 -20.46
N CYS A 3 63.87 22.59 -19.97
CA CYS A 3 62.97 22.66 -18.83
C CYS A 3 61.64 23.25 -19.31
N VAL A 4 60.64 22.38 -19.49
CA VAL A 4 59.23 22.75 -19.57
C VAL A 4 58.48 21.79 -18.62
N ALA A 5 58.15 22.27 -17.43
CA ALA A 5 57.26 21.66 -16.46
C ALA A 5 56.96 22.74 -15.41
N GLY A 6 55.73 23.01 -14.98
CA GLY A 6 54.42 22.57 -15.39
C GLY A 6 53.40 23.48 -14.69
N TYR A 7 52.29 23.75 -15.36
CA TYR A 7 51.09 24.32 -14.75
C TYR A 7 49.95 23.82 -15.60
N LEU A 8 49.21 22.81 -15.12
CA LEU A 8 47.85 22.43 -15.53
C LEU A 8 47.50 21.09 -14.88
N SER A 9 47.17 21.11 -13.59
CA SER A 9 46.40 20.02 -12.98
C SER A 9 45.58 20.61 -11.82
N GLY A 10 44.33 20.97 -12.10
CA GLY A 10 43.47 21.60 -11.10
C GLY A 10 42.00 21.84 -11.47
N TYR A 11 41.53 21.48 -12.67
CA TYR A 11 40.15 21.79 -13.11
C TYR A 11 39.35 20.57 -13.58
N ARG A 12 39.41 19.44 -12.86
CA ARG A 12 38.60 18.27 -13.23
C ARG A 12 37.72 17.67 -12.12
N TRP A 13 37.74 18.23 -10.91
CA TRP A 13 36.98 17.69 -9.77
C TRP A 13 35.89 18.63 -9.21
N GLY A 14 35.64 19.79 -9.84
CA GLY A 14 34.61 20.76 -9.39
C GLY A 14 33.32 20.79 -10.23
N GLY A 15 33.24 20.04 -11.33
CA GLY A 15 32.06 20.03 -12.21
C GLY A 15 30.93 19.15 -11.68
N SER A 16 31.24 17.94 -11.21
CA SER A 16 30.21 16.97 -10.82
C SER A 16 29.34 17.39 -9.64
N GLN A 17 29.89 18.16 -8.69
CA GLN A 17 29.13 18.59 -7.51
C GLN A 17 28.28 19.82 -7.82
N LYS A 18 28.81 20.78 -8.61
CA LYS A 18 28.03 21.92 -9.08
C LYS A 18 26.89 21.50 -10.01
N ASP A 19 27.13 20.53 -10.88
CA ASP A 19 26.08 20.02 -11.78
C ASP A 19 24.99 19.29 -10.98
N GLN A 20 25.34 18.54 -9.94
CA GLN A 20 24.38 17.92 -9.02
C GLN A 20 23.60 18.96 -8.21
N ASP A 21 24.27 20.00 -7.69
CA ASP A 21 23.63 21.06 -6.92
C ASP A 21 22.62 21.85 -7.78
N VAL A 22 22.95 22.13 -9.04
CA VAL A 22 22.04 22.81 -10.00
C VAL A 22 20.85 21.92 -10.36
N ASP A 23 21.09 20.63 -10.58
CA ASP A 23 20.06 19.67 -10.98
C ASP A 23 19.11 19.35 -9.80
N ASP A 24 19.60 19.37 -8.57
CA ASP A 24 18.78 19.24 -7.36
C ASP A 24 18.00 20.52 -7.04
N ALA A 25 18.51 21.71 -7.37
CA ALA A 25 17.83 23.00 -7.21
C ALA A 25 16.76 23.29 -8.29
N THR A 26 16.73 22.50 -9.37
CA THR A 26 15.77 22.71 -10.46
C THR A 26 14.35 22.35 -10.01
N ILE A 27 13.43 23.31 -10.10
CA ILE A 27 12.00 23.10 -9.86
C ILE A 27 11.40 22.29 -11.01
N LEU A 28 10.68 21.24 -10.67
CA LEU A 28 9.97 20.39 -11.61
C LEU A 28 8.54 20.13 -11.13
N VAL A 29 7.65 19.84 -12.06
CA VAL A 29 6.25 19.51 -11.76
C VAL A 29 6.05 18.01 -11.90
N LYS A 30 5.55 17.36 -10.84
CA LYS A 30 5.17 15.93 -10.82
C LYS A 30 3.75 15.75 -10.32
N THR A 31 3.10 14.69 -10.81
CA THR A 31 1.79 14.25 -10.35
C THR A 31 1.93 13.01 -9.47
N TYR A 32 1.30 13.03 -8.30
CA TYR A 32 1.28 11.93 -7.34
C TYR A 32 -0.15 11.45 -7.14
N TYR A 33 -0.47 10.24 -7.58
CA TYR A 33 -1.77 9.63 -7.30
C TYR A 33 -1.85 9.31 -5.80
N VAL A 34 -2.83 9.87 -5.10
CA VAL A 34 -3.00 9.72 -3.64
C VAL A 34 -4.43 9.32 -3.28
N ARG A 35 -5.21 8.90 -4.27
CA ARG A 35 -6.61 8.51 -4.08
C ARG A 35 -6.78 7.49 -2.95
N ASP A 36 -5.83 6.57 -2.87
CA ASP A 36 -5.74 5.52 -1.86
C ASP A 36 -5.49 6.04 -0.43
N LEU A 37 -4.97 7.25 -0.29
CA LEU A 37 -4.70 7.91 1.00
C LEU A 37 -5.77 8.95 1.38
N VAL A 38 -6.53 9.47 0.41
CA VAL A 38 -7.55 10.53 0.61
C VAL A 38 -8.99 10.01 0.49
N THR A 39 -9.17 8.72 0.24
CA THR A 39 -10.49 8.09 0.28
C THR A 39 -10.69 7.52 1.68
N PRO A 40 -11.80 7.86 2.39
CA PRO A 40 -12.12 7.24 3.66
C PRO A 40 -12.14 5.71 3.51
N ILE A 41 -11.45 5.01 4.42
CA ILE A 41 -11.44 3.54 4.46
C ILE A 41 -12.85 3.01 4.83
N ASP A 42 -13.71 3.87 5.36
CA ASP A 42 -15.09 3.56 5.72
C ASP A 42 -16.04 3.64 4.51
N ALA A 43 -16.49 2.47 4.09
CA ALA A 43 -17.33 2.21 2.92
C ALA A 43 -18.73 2.86 2.92
N GLN A 44 -19.07 3.64 3.95
CA GLN A 44 -20.38 4.27 4.08
C GLN A 44 -20.45 5.66 3.45
N ALA A 45 -19.33 6.37 3.31
CA ALA A 45 -19.30 7.67 2.64
C ALA A 45 -19.46 7.49 1.13
N GLU A 46 -20.43 8.19 0.55
CA GLU A 46 -20.54 8.31 -0.91
C GLU A 46 -19.20 8.77 -1.49
N SER A 47 -18.82 8.23 -2.65
CA SER A 47 -17.49 8.37 -3.26
C SER A 47 -17.22 9.77 -3.82
N THR A 48 -17.45 10.81 -3.03
CA THR A 48 -16.90 12.13 -3.28
C THR A 48 -15.52 12.15 -2.65
N LEU A 49 -14.50 12.40 -3.48
CA LEU A 49 -13.18 12.75 -2.97
C LEU A 49 -13.34 13.97 -2.09
N ASP A 50 -13.16 13.78 -0.79
CA ASP A 50 -13.37 14.82 0.19
C ASP A 50 -12.26 15.85 0.06
N ALA A 51 -12.64 17.11 -0.16
CA ALA A 51 -11.69 18.22 -0.17
C ALA A 51 -10.94 18.30 1.16
N ALA A 52 -11.59 17.97 2.29
CA ALA A 52 -10.97 17.97 3.61
C ALA A 52 -9.83 16.93 3.70
N ALA A 53 -10.00 15.74 3.13
CA ALA A 53 -8.95 14.71 3.13
C ALA A 53 -7.72 15.13 2.30
N PHE A 54 -7.94 15.88 1.22
CA PHE A 54 -6.83 16.50 0.48
C PHE A 54 -6.13 17.58 1.30
N ASP A 55 -6.89 18.46 1.95
CA ASP A 55 -6.34 19.54 2.77
C ASP A 55 -5.51 18.99 3.94
N GLU A 56 -5.97 17.92 4.59
CA GLU A 56 -5.22 17.21 5.64
C GLU A 56 -3.90 16.63 5.11
N LEU A 57 -3.94 15.91 3.98
CA LEU A 57 -2.73 15.35 3.37
C LEU A 57 -1.76 16.45 2.90
N ILE A 58 -2.28 17.53 2.33
CA ILE A 58 -1.48 18.68 1.91
C ILE A 58 -0.81 19.34 3.12
N GLY A 59 -1.56 19.59 4.20
CA GLY A 59 -1.03 20.13 5.44
C GLY A 59 0.06 19.26 6.06
N LEU A 60 -0.09 17.93 6.02
CA LEU A 60 0.94 17.00 6.44
C LEU A 60 2.20 17.09 5.56
N VAL A 61 2.03 17.12 4.24
CA VAL A 61 3.14 17.26 3.29
C VAL A 61 3.90 18.56 3.52
N THR A 62 3.21 19.70 3.59
CA THR A 62 3.85 21.03 3.71
C THR A 62 4.50 21.27 5.07
N SER A 63 4.04 20.60 6.12
CA SER A 63 4.65 20.66 7.45
C SER A 63 5.83 19.71 7.63
N THR A 64 5.90 18.61 6.88
CA THR A 64 6.89 17.53 7.09
C THR A 64 8.01 17.53 6.05
N VAL A 65 7.68 17.75 4.77
CA VAL A 65 8.63 17.68 3.65
C VAL A 65 9.11 19.07 3.32
N GLY A 66 10.43 19.32 3.41
CA GLY A 66 11.04 20.60 3.05
C GLY A 66 10.21 21.82 3.46
N SER A 67 9.80 21.93 4.73
CA SER A 67 8.73 22.86 5.15
C SER A 67 8.93 24.31 4.71
N GLY A 68 10.17 24.82 4.73
CA GLY A 68 10.51 26.16 4.25
C GLY A 68 10.53 26.35 2.73
N THR A 69 10.25 25.32 1.93
CA THR A 69 10.29 25.38 0.46
C THR A 69 8.94 25.74 -0.16
N TRP A 70 7.84 25.64 0.59
CA TRP A 70 6.48 25.88 0.09
C TRP A 70 6.12 27.36 0.10
N ALA A 71 5.32 27.79 -0.89
CA ALA A 71 4.84 29.17 -1.03
C ALA A 71 4.15 29.71 0.23
N ASP A 72 3.33 28.87 0.88
CA ASP A 72 2.64 29.23 2.13
C ASP A 72 3.60 29.47 3.31
N ASN A 73 4.83 28.96 3.21
CA ASN A 73 5.91 29.14 4.19
C ASN A 73 7.04 30.07 3.68
N GLY A 74 6.81 30.80 2.57
CA GLY A 74 7.75 31.78 2.00
C GLY A 74 8.73 31.24 0.97
N GLY A 75 8.57 30.00 0.49
CA GLY A 75 9.35 29.42 -0.60
C GLY A 75 8.70 29.58 -1.99
N GLU A 76 9.21 28.84 -2.98
CA GLU A 76 8.73 28.86 -4.37
C GLU A 76 7.92 27.61 -4.77
N GLY A 77 7.88 26.62 -3.87
CA GLY A 77 7.22 25.34 -4.09
C GLY A 77 5.70 25.41 -3.95
N GLU A 78 5.00 24.57 -4.70
CA GLU A 78 3.54 24.55 -4.70
C GLU A 78 3.01 23.10 -4.71
N VAL A 79 1.92 22.87 -3.97
CA VAL A 79 1.16 21.62 -3.99
C VAL A 79 -0.32 21.95 -4.17
N ARG A 80 -0.99 21.27 -5.10
CA ARG A 80 -2.42 21.45 -5.36
C ARG A 80 -3.13 20.12 -5.47
N PRO A 81 -4.37 20.00 -4.96
CA PRO A 81 -5.19 18.83 -5.20
C PRO A 81 -5.66 18.82 -6.65
N PHE A 82 -5.74 17.63 -7.23
CA PHE A 82 -6.38 17.38 -8.51
C PHE A 82 -7.41 16.25 -8.32
N PRO A 83 -8.63 16.58 -7.83
CA PRO A 83 -9.62 15.57 -7.46
C PRO A 83 -10.08 14.69 -8.62
N ALA A 84 -10.08 15.18 -9.87
CA ALA A 84 -10.56 14.42 -11.04
C ALA A 84 -9.91 13.02 -11.17
N ASN A 85 -8.65 12.87 -10.79
CA ASN A 85 -7.93 11.59 -10.78
C ASN A 85 -7.44 11.18 -9.38
N GLY A 86 -7.83 11.92 -8.33
CA GLY A 86 -7.38 11.69 -6.97
C GLY A 86 -5.86 11.86 -6.80
N ALA A 87 -5.28 12.95 -7.31
CA ALA A 87 -3.84 13.18 -7.28
C ALA A 87 -3.45 14.52 -6.63
N LEU A 88 -2.17 14.66 -6.30
CA LEU A 88 -1.51 15.93 -5.99
C LEU A 88 -0.65 16.34 -7.18
N LEU A 89 -0.77 17.59 -7.61
CA LEU A 89 0.18 18.23 -8.51
C LEU A 89 1.18 18.99 -7.65
N VAL A 90 2.46 18.67 -7.77
CA VAL A 90 3.52 19.25 -6.94
C VAL A 90 4.58 19.85 -7.82
N SER A 91 4.90 21.12 -7.58
CA SER A 91 5.97 21.87 -8.21
C SER A 91 7.03 22.19 -7.16
N ASN A 92 8.17 21.49 -7.15
CA ASN A 92 9.25 21.77 -6.20
C ASN A 92 10.60 21.24 -6.71
N THR A 93 11.65 21.42 -5.94
CA THR A 93 13.00 20.88 -6.18
C THR A 93 13.01 19.36 -6.18
N ARG A 94 14.03 18.76 -6.81
CA ARG A 94 14.14 17.29 -6.87
C ARG A 94 14.31 16.66 -5.49
N ILE A 95 15.01 17.32 -4.57
CA ILE A 95 15.18 16.85 -3.19
C ILE A 95 13.82 16.68 -2.52
N VAL A 96 12.96 17.71 -2.61
CA VAL A 96 11.59 17.67 -2.06
C VAL A 96 10.77 16.54 -2.68
N HIS A 97 10.89 16.32 -3.99
CA HIS A 97 10.19 15.20 -4.63
C HIS A 97 10.63 13.83 -4.10
N ARG A 98 11.92 13.64 -3.80
CA ARG A 98 12.41 12.38 -3.21
C ARG A 98 11.87 12.19 -1.79
N GLU A 99 11.87 13.24 -0.98
CA GLU A 99 11.30 13.21 0.37
C GLU A 99 9.79 12.96 0.35
N LEU A 100 9.06 13.58 -0.58
CA LEU A 100 7.63 13.33 -0.77
C LEU A 100 7.33 11.89 -1.18
N GLU A 101 8.11 11.32 -2.10
CA GLU A 101 7.99 9.91 -2.50
C GLU A 101 8.20 8.98 -1.29
N GLN A 102 9.14 9.30 -0.41
CA GLN A 102 9.38 8.56 0.82
C GLN A 102 8.22 8.69 1.82
N LEU A 103 7.74 9.91 2.08
CA LEU A 103 6.62 10.15 2.98
C LEU A 103 5.36 9.43 2.50
N LEU A 104 4.98 9.60 1.23
CA LEU A 104 3.80 8.93 0.68
C LEU A 104 3.97 7.40 0.71
N GLY A 105 5.18 6.89 0.50
CA GLY A 105 5.49 5.48 0.66
C GLY A 105 5.30 4.98 2.10
N GLN A 106 5.73 5.76 3.10
CA GLN A 106 5.53 5.45 4.51
C GLN A 106 4.05 5.47 4.91
N LEU A 107 3.31 6.51 4.49
CA LEU A 107 1.87 6.60 4.74
C LEU A 107 1.11 5.40 4.17
N ARG A 108 1.45 4.98 2.94
CA ARG A 108 0.87 3.77 2.34
C ARG A 108 1.19 2.51 3.11
N ARG A 109 2.42 2.35 3.61
CA ARG A 109 2.78 1.19 4.43
C ARG A 109 1.91 1.13 5.68
N ILE A 110 1.76 2.24 6.38
CA ILE A 110 0.96 2.30 7.60
C ILE A 110 -0.54 2.11 7.28
N ALA A 111 -1.05 2.76 6.24
CA ALA A 111 -2.46 2.70 5.86
C ALA A 111 -2.87 1.32 5.30
N PHE A 112 -1.95 0.58 4.68
CA PHE A 112 -2.19 -0.74 4.10
C PHE A 112 -1.66 -1.90 4.96
N GLU A 113 -1.11 -1.60 6.12
CA GLU A 113 -0.89 -2.61 7.13
C GLU A 113 -2.24 -3.01 7.72
N LEU A 114 -2.50 -4.32 7.78
CA LEU A 114 -3.63 -4.82 8.53
C LEU A 114 -3.38 -4.57 10.02
N PRO A 115 -4.35 -3.94 10.73
CA PRO A 115 -4.19 -3.69 12.15
C PRO A 115 -4.16 -5.01 12.95
N ASP A 116 -3.52 -4.97 14.11
CA ASP A 116 -3.27 -6.16 14.94
C ASP A 116 -4.56 -6.89 15.34
N ASP A 117 -5.66 -6.17 15.57
CA ASP A 117 -6.97 -6.73 15.88
C ASP A 117 -7.53 -7.65 14.77
N SER A 118 -7.23 -7.28 13.53
CA SER A 118 -7.60 -8.02 12.33
C SER A 118 -6.76 -9.31 12.24
N LEU A 119 -5.48 -9.24 12.61
CA LEU A 119 -4.61 -10.42 12.70
C LEU A 119 -4.99 -11.33 13.86
N GLU A 120 -5.42 -10.80 15.00
CA GLU A 120 -5.98 -11.60 16.10
C GLU A 120 -7.18 -12.43 15.64
N THR A 121 -8.00 -11.89 14.74
CA THR A 121 -9.10 -12.66 14.13
C THR A 121 -8.58 -13.84 13.32
N ALA A 122 -7.47 -13.67 12.59
CA ALA A 122 -6.81 -14.73 11.84
C ALA A 122 -6.20 -15.79 12.77
N ARG A 123 -5.49 -15.36 13.83
CA ARG A 123 -4.91 -16.24 14.85
C ARG A 123 -6.00 -17.03 15.58
N ALA A 124 -7.12 -16.41 15.90
CA ALA A 124 -8.27 -17.07 16.49
C ALA A 124 -8.90 -18.12 15.55
N ALA A 125 -8.91 -17.87 14.23
CA ALA A 125 -9.37 -18.85 13.25
C ALA A 125 -8.44 -20.07 13.19
N LEU A 126 -7.12 -19.84 13.20
CA LEU A 126 -6.10 -20.89 13.30
C LEU A 126 -6.29 -21.74 14.58
N ALA A 127 -6.49 -21.10 15.73
CA ALA A 127 -6.68 -21.80 17.00
C ALA A 127 -7.97 -22.64 17.06
N ARG A 128 -9.05 -22.16 16.41
CA ARG A 128 -10.36 -22.83 16.43
C ARG A 128 -10.41 -24.09 15.57
N LYS A 129 -9.64 -24.16 14.48
CA LYS A 129 -9.65 -25.27 13.50
C LYS A 129 -11.06 -25.69 13.03
N ARG A 130 -11.89 -24.70 12.67
CA ARG A 130 -13.27 -24.91 12.21
C ARG A 130 -13.42 -24.57 10.73
N PRO A 131 -14.37 -25.22 10.02
CA PRO A 131 -14.62 -24.95 8.60
C PRO A 131 -15.12 -23.52 8.33
N THR A 132 -15.76 -22.88 9.31
CA THR A 132 -16.32 -21.54 9.15
C THR A 132 -15.20 -20.48 9.18
N PRO A 133 -14.94 -19.78 8.06
CA PRO A 133 -13.93 -18.72 8.02
C PRO A 133 -14.36 -17.51 8.86
N SER A 134 -13.37 -16.75 9.31
CA SER A 134 -13.56 -15.46 9.96
C SER A 134 -13.15 -14.35 9.00
N ILE A 135 -14.00 -13.33 8.87
CA ILE A 135 -13.69 -12.14 8.09
C ILE A 135 -12.66 -11.32 8.87
N ILE A 136 -11.49 -11.09 8.27
CA ILE A 136 -10.44 -10.24 8.81
C ILE A 136 -10.77 -8.78 8.51
N LYS A 137 -11.07 -8.50 7.23
CA LYS A 137 -11.41 -7.17 6.73
C LYS A 137 -12.25 -7.31 5.48
N GLY A 138 -13.23 -6.47 5.27
CA GLY A 138 -14.03 -6.52 4.05
C GLY A 138 -14.97 -5.34 3.93
N SER A 139 -15.52 -5.17 2.73
CA SER A 139 -16.48 -4.11 2.43
C SER A 139 -17.57 -4.60 1.49
N LEU A 140 -18.79 -4.11 1.72
CA LEU A 140 -19.97 -4.29 0.86
C LEU A 140 -19.98 -3.36 -0.36
N LYS A 141 -19.34 -2.19 -0.25
CA LYS A 141 -19.23 -1.21 -1.34
C LYS A 141 -17.77 -1.10 -1.74
N VAL A 142 -17.46 -1.59 -2.92
CA VAL A 142 -16.09 -1.72 -3.37
C VAL A 142 -15.91 -0.89 -4.64
N SER A 143 -15.15 0.20 -4.51
CA SER A 143 -14.58 0.89 -5.68
C SER A 143 -13.31 0.16 -6.12
N THR A 144 -12.90 0.34 -7.38
CA THR A 144 -11.64 -0.23 -7.89
C THR A 144 -10.42 0.18 -7.06
N ASP A 145 -10.45 1.37 -6.45
CA ASP A 145 -9.39 1.85 -5.56
C ASP A 145 -9.40 1.11 -4.22
N TYR A 146 -10.58 0.81 -3.66
CA TYR A 146 -10.70 -0.01 -2.46
C TYR A 146 -10.22 -1.45 -2.68
N GLU A 147 -10.41 -2.01 -3.89
CA GLU A 147 -9.86 -3.33 -4.24
C GLU A 147 -8.33 -3.35 -4.14
N ARG A 148 -7.65 -2.32 -4.66
CA ARG A 148 -6.19 -2.21 -4.55
C ARG A 148 -5.74 -2.15 -3.09
N VAL A 149 -6.46 -1.39 -2.27
CA VAL A 149 -6.21 -1.33 -0.82
C VAL A 149 -6.37 -2.71 -0.18
N LEU A 150 -7.43 -3.46 -0.51
CA LEU A 150 -7.61 -4.82 0.00
C LEU A 150 -6.54 -5.79 -0.51
N GLU A 151 -6.05 -5.64 -1.74
CA GLU A 151 -4.92 -6.44 -2.24
C GLU A 151 -3.64 -6.16 -1.46
N SER A 152 -3.31 -4.89 -1.21
CA SER A 152 -2.15 -4.52 -0.39
C SER A 152 -2.30 -5.01 1.05
N ASN A 153 -3.49 -4.90 1.63
CA ASN A 153 -3.80 -5.44 2.95
C ASN A 153 -3.63 -6.97 2.98
N PHE A 154 -4.07 -7.68 1.94
CA PHE A 154 -3.88 -9.13 1.83
C PHE A 154 -2.39 -9.50 1.86
N GLU A 155 -1.57 -8.83 1.05
CA GLU A 155 -0.12 -9.08 1.03
C GLU A 155 0.52 -8.77 2.38
N SER A 156 0.13 -7.66 3.00
CA SER A 156 0.57 -7.32 4.35
C SER A 156 0.17 -8.40 5.37
N ALA A 157 -1.05 -8.94 5.29
CA ALA A 157 -1.49 -10.05 6.14
C ALA A 157 -0.57 -11.26 5.99
N VAL A 158 -0.28 -11.64 4.75
CA VAL A 158 0.54 -12.82 4.44
C VAL A 158 1.95 -12.62 4.95
N ASP A 159 2.55 -11.45 4.74
CA ASP A 159 3.89 -11.13 5.23
C ASP A 159 3.96 -11.12 6.76
N GLN A 160 2.96 -10.53 7.42
CA GLN A 160 2.87 -10.49 8.88
C GLN A 160 2.72 -11.90 9.47
N LEU A 161 1.80 -12.70 8.94
CA LEU A 161 1.61 -14.09 9.36
C LEU A 161 2.82 -14.95 9.01
N ALA A 162 3.53 -14.68 7.92
CA ALA A 162 4.73 -15.42 7.54
C ALA A 162 5.91 -15.19 8.51
N ARG A 163 6.00 -14.01 9.13
CA ARG A 163 6.99 -13.75 10.19
C ARG A 163 6.75 -14.61 11.43
N GLU A 164 5.50 -14.95 11.72
CA GLU A 164 5.10 -15.75 12.89
C GLU A 164 5.05 -17.25 12.58
N LEU A 165 4.50 -17.61 11.43
CA LEU A 165 4.18 -18.98 11.04
C LEU A 165 5.20 -19.57 10.04
N GLY A 166 6.21 -18.82 9.63
CA GLY A 166 7.05 -19.17 8.48
C GLY A 166 6.34 -18.93 7.15
N PRO A 167 7.05 -19.09 6.01
CA PRO A 167 6.47 -18.83 4.70
C PRO A 167 5.28 -19.77 4.40
N PRO A 168 4.26 -19.31 3.66
CA PRO A 168 3.16 -20.16 3.27
C PRO A 168 3.65 -21.28 2.34
N ALA A 169 3.08 -22.47 2.50
CA ALA A 169 3.29 -23.61 1.60
C ALA A 169 2.78 -23.31 0.18
N LEU A 170 1.77 -22.44 0.06
CA LEU A 170 1.21 -21.99 -1.21
C LEU A 170 0.82 -20.52 -1.13
N SER A 171 1.17 -19.72 -2.13
CA SER A 171 0.61 -18.39 -2.37
C SER A 171 0.36 -18.19 -3.86
N ARG A 172 -0.91 -18.00 -4.26
CA ARG A 172 -1.35 -18.01 -5.66
C ARG A 172 -2.54 -17.08 -5.91
N ARG A 173 -2.71 -16.70 -7.18
CA ARG A 173 -3.91 -16.02 -7.69
C ARG A 173 -4.84 -17.02 -8.37
N ALA A 174 -6.13 -16.72 -8.36
CA ALA A 174 -7.12 -17.51 -9.09
C ALA A 174 -6.77 -17.58 -10.58
N GLY A 175 -6.91 -18.77 -11.17
CA GLY A 175 -6.53 -19.03 -12.58
C GLY A 175 -5.05 -19.39 -12.79
N GLU A 176 -4.19 -19.24 -11.78
CA GLU A 176 -2.82 -19.75 -11.86
C GLU A 176 -2.78 -21.28 -11.71
N ARG A 177 -1.81 -21.93 -12.35
CA ARG A 177 -1.60 -23.38 -12.23
C ARG A 177 -1.32 -23.76 -10.77
N GLY A 178 -2.07 -24.73 -10.27
CA GLY A 178 -1.94 -25.21 -8.88
C GLY A 178 -2.75 -24.38 -7.87
N PHE A 179 -3.65 -23.50 -8.32
CA PHE A 179 -4.68 -22.96 -7.46
C PHE A 179 -5.62 -24.10 -7.00
N PRO A 180 -5.87 -24.29 -5.69
CA PRO A 180 -6.62 -25.44 -5.22
C PRO A 180 -8.11 -25.37 -5.58
N GLU A 181 -8.69 -26.49 -6.00
CA GLU A 181 -10.11 -26.56 -6.36
C GLU A 181 -11.06 -26.39 -5.17
N TRP A 182 -10.58 -26.67 -3.94
CA TRP A 182 -11.35 -26.45 -2.72
C TRP A 182 -11.41 -24.98 -2.31
N ALA A 183 -10.55 -24.13 -2.85
CA ALA A 183 -10.45 -22.73 -2.44
C ALA A 183 -11.35 -21.85 -3.31
N VAL A 184 -11.92 -20.82 -2.68
CA VAL A 184 -12.57 -19.70 -3.36
C VAL A 184 -11.83 -18.40 -3.09
N GLY A 185 -11.90 -17.50 -4.06
CA GLY A 185 -11.33 -16.16 -3.97
C GLY A 185 -10.39 -15.83 -5.11
N ARG A 186 -9.97 -14.58 -5.12
CA ARG A 186 -9.05 -13.98 -6.10
C ARG A 186 -7.60 -14.33 -5.78
N ARG A 187 -7.26 -14.44 -4.48
CA ARG A 187 -5.91 -14.77 -3.99
C ARG A 187 -5.97 -15.68 -2.78
N LEU A 188 -5.00 -16.56 -2.65
CA LEU A 188 -4.93 -17.53 -1.56
C LEU A 188 -3.49 -17.66 -1.06
N ALA A 189 -3.32 -17.67 0.26
CA ALA A 189 -2.13 -18.11 0.95
C ALA A 189 -2.47 -19.24 1.92
N VAL A 190 -1.65 -20.30 1.97
CA VAL A 190 -1.92 -21.52 2.75
C VAL A 190 -0.68 -21.94 3.53
N TRP A 191 -0.88 -22.31 4.79
CA TRP A 191 0.10 -22.92 5.67
C TRP A 191 -0.37 -24.32 6.08
N ASP A 192 0.46 -25.33 5.85
CA ASP A 192 0.21 -26.68 6.36
C ASP A 192 0.53 -26.71 7.86
N ARG A 193 -0.46 -27.06 8.67
CA ARG A 193 -0.35 -27.07 10.14
C ARG A 193 -1.16 -28.22 10.71
N ASP A 194 -0.63 -28.94 11.69
CA ASP A 194 -1.36 -29.91 12.53
C ASP A 194 -2.37 -30.82 11.78
N GLY A 195 -1.99 -31.33 10.60
CA GLY A 195 -2.84 -32.22 9.79
C GLY A 195 -3.94 -31.53 8.96
N GLY A 196 -4.02 -30.20 8.99
CA GLY A 196 -4.92 -29.40 8.16
C GLY A 196 -4.22 -28.22 7.49
N LYS A 197 -5.01 -27.31 6.94
CA LYS A 197 -4.55 -26.14 6.18
C LYS A 197 -5.11 -24.87 6.80
N PHE A 198 -4.26 -24.06 7.38
CA PHE A 198 -4.62 -22.68 7.67
C PHE A 198 -4.52 -21.86 6.39
N TYR A 199 -5.53 -21.08 6.09
CA TYR A 199 -5.53 -20.27 4.87
C TYR A 199 -5.97 -18.84 5.15
N VAL A 200 -5.47 -17.94 4.31
CA VAL A 200 -5.96 -16.57 4.14
C VAL A 200 -6.32 -16.41 2.68
N THR A 201 -7.52 -15.89 2.40
CA THR A 201 -7.97 -15.64 1.02
C THR A 201 -8.60 -14.27 0.89
N LEU A 202 -8.28 -13.59 -0.21
CA LEU A 202 -8.99 -12.40 -0.68
C LEU A 202 -10.08 -12.90 -1.63
N GLN A 203 -11.34 -12.77 -1.27
CA GLN A 203 -12.46 -13.30 -2.04
C GLN A 203 -13.62 -12.31 -2.19
N ASP A 204 -14.46 -12.56 -3.18
CA ASP A 204 -15.73 -11.87 -3.33
C ASP A 204 -16.68 -12.28 -2.20
N GLY A 205 -17.35 -11.30 -1.61
CA GLY A 205 -18.37 -11.49 -0.57
C GLY A 205 -19.79 -11.39 -1.12
N ARG A 206 -20.73 -12.11 -0.50
CA ARG A 206 -22.17 -12.02 -0.81
C ARG A 206 -22.87 -10.98 0.09
N PRO A 207 -23.85 -10.18 -0.38
CA PRO A 207 -24.43 -10.19 -1.72
C PRO A 207 -23.54 -9.52 -2.79
N GLN A 208 -22.77 -8.49 -2.43
CA GLN A 208 -21.72 -7.87 -3.25
C GLN A 208 -20.66 -7.32 -2.29
N GLY A 209 -19.39 -7.47 -2.63
CA GLY A 209 -18.28 -6.97 -1.84
C GLY A 209 -17.00 -7.78 -2.01
N VAL A 210 -15.95 -7.39 -1.28
CA VAL A 210 -14.66 -8.08 -1.27
C VAL A 210 -14.17 -8.13 0.17
N ALA A 211 -13.61 -9.27 0.57
CA ALA A 211 -13.10 -9.48 1.90
C ALA A 211 -11.84 -10.34 1.93
N ILE A 212 -10.95 -10.00 2.86
CA ILE A 212 -9.89 -10.86 3.35
C ILE A 212 -10.50 -11.71 4.46
N VAL A 213 -10.37 -13.02 4.33
CA VAL A 213 -10.81 -13.97 5.36
C VAL A 213 -9.66 -14.89 5.73
N ALA A 214 -9.72 -15.39 6.96
CA ALA A 214 -8.87 -16.50 7.40
C ALA A 214 -9.73 -17.66 7.86
N GLY A 215 -9.24 -18.87 7.65
CA GLY A 215 -9.96 -20.07 8.07
C GLY A 215 -9.05 -21.29 8.18
N TRP A 216 -9.69 -22.39 8.55
CA TRP A 216 -9.08 -23.71 8.59
C TRP A 216 -9.79 -24.61 7.60
N TRP A 217 -9.02 -25.37 6.84
CA TRP A 217 -9.52 -26.32 5.88
C TRP A 217 -8.93 -27.70 6.11
N GLU A 218 -9.78 -28.71 5.97
CA GLU A 218 -9.45 -30.12 5.92
C GLU A 218 -10.25 -30.77 4.80
N GLU A 219 -9.74 -31.86 4.25
CA GLU A 219 -10.38 -32.55 3.11
C GLU A 219 -11.82 -33.00 3.42
N SER A 220 -12.10 -33.31 4.69
CA SER A 220 -13.42 -33.69 5.19
C SER A 220 -14.47 -32.57 5.12
N PHE A 221 -14.05 -31.31 4.98
CA PHE A 221 -14.95 -30.15 4.95
C PHE A 221 -15.51 -29.86 3.57
N GLY A 222 -14.92 -30.43 2.51
CA GLY A 222 -15.30 -30.11 1.14
C GLY A 222 -14.82 -28.72 0.67
N PRO A 223 -15.32 -28.22 -0.47
CA PRO A 223 -14.92 -26.93 -1.00
C PRO A 223 -15.43 -25.77 -0.16
N LEU A 224 -14.66 -24.68 -0.11
CA LEU A 224 -15.05 -23.44 0.54
C LEU A 224 -16.15 -22.72 -0.25
N GLU A 225 -17.00 -22.01 0.48
CA GLU A 225 -18.03 -21.14 -0.08
C GLU A 225 -17.68 -19.66 0.11
N PRO A 226 -18.11 -18.77 -0.80
CA PRO A 226 -17.98 -17.33 -0.61
C PRO A 226 -18.63 -16.86 0.69
N VAL A 227 -17.93 -16.01 1.44
CA VAL A 227 -18.45 -15.50 2.72
C VAL A 227 -19.63 -14.54 2.54
N GLY A 228 -20.60 -14.64 3.45
CA GLY A 228 -21.65 -13.63 3.58
C GLY A 228 -21.11 -12.40 4.31
N LEU A 229 -21.21 -11.24 3.67
CA LEU A 229 -20.99 -9.94 4.27
C LEU A 229 -22.34 -9.40 4.76
N SER A 230 -22.49 -9.21 6.07
CA SER A 230 -23.64 -8.52 6.64
C SER A 230 -23.32 -7.03 6.78
N ALA A 231 -24.26 -6.15 6.45
CA ALA A 231 -24.18 -4.76 6.87
C ALA A 231 -24.22 -4.73 8.40
N ARG A 232 -23.09 -4.39 9.03
CA ARG A 232 -23.06 -4.03 10.45
C ARG A 232 -23.45 -2.57 10.61
#